data_AF-A0A3D3CTN4-F1
#
_entry.id   AF-A0A3D3CTN4-F1
#
_cell.length_a   1.000
_cell.length_b   1.000
_cell.length_c   1.000
_cell.angle_alpha   90.00
_cell.angle_beta   90.00
_cell.angle_gamma   90.00
#
_symmetry.space_group_name_H-M   'P 1'
#
loop_
_entity.id
_entity.type
_entity.pdbx_description
1 polymer ?
#
loop_
_entity_poly.entity_id
_entity_poly.type
_entity_poly.pdbx_seq_one_letter_code
_entity_poly.pdbx_strand_id
1 'polypeptide(L)' 'MRNTTKLKHILLKYDLALSMEEENLLKLTLVDKITGNLASFEHSSYSHLISRCYSHFLKEIKPQTKSIKHKA' A
#
# COMPACT_ATOMS: atom_id res chain seq x y z
N MET A 1 -11.71 7.57 -5.32
CA MET A 1 -11.58 6.13 -5.66
C MET A 1 -12.08 5.28 -4.49
N ARG A 2 -12.92 4.29 -4.76
CA ARG A 2 -13.49 3.38 -3.73
C ARG A 2 -12.37 2.53 -3.12
N ASN A 3 -12.50 2.16 -1.84
CA ASN A 3 -11.47 1.38 -1.14
C ASN A 3 -11.19 0.03 -1.79
N THR A 4 -12.21 -0.60 -2.38
CA THR A 4 -12.07 -1.84 -3.15
C THR A 4 -11.18 -1.67 -4.37
N THR A 5 -11.24 -0.53 -5.07
CA THR A 5 -10.35 -0.23 -6.19
C THR A 5 -8.92 0.01 -5.72
N LYS A 6 -8.71 0.75 -4.61
CA LYS A 6 -7.38 0.94 -4.00
C LYS A 6 -6.74 -0.39 -3.64
N LEU A 7 -7.51 -1.28 -3.01
CA LEU A 7 -7.05 -2.60 -2.61
C LEU A 7 -6.64 -3.44 -3.82
N LYS A 8 -7.43 -3.45 -4.90
CA LYS A 8 -7.05 -4.14 -6.14
C LYS A 8 -5.69 -3.69 -6.66
N HIS A 9 -5.43 -2.38 -6.71
CA HIS A 9 -4.12 -1.87 -7.14
C HIS A 9 -2.97 -2.28 -6.22
N ILE A 10 -3.18 -2.26 -4.90
CA ILE A 10 -2.18 -2.70 -3.93
C ILE A 10 -1.85 -4.19 -4.12
N LEU A 11 -2.88 -5.04 -4.25
CA LEU A 11 -2.73 -6.49 -4.39
C LEU A 11 -2.02 -6.94 -5.68
N LEU A 12 -1.97 -6.09 -6.71
CA LEU A 12 -1.19 -6.37 -7.91
C LEU A 12 0.33 -6.39 -7.65
N LYS A 13 0.81 -5.52 -6.75
CA LYS A 13 2.24 -5.37 -6.43
C LYS A 13 2.64 -6.03 -5.11
N TYR A 14 1.75 -6.04 -4.14
CA TYR A 14 2.04 -6.50 -2.78
C TYR A 14 1.18 -7.71 -2.41
N ASP A 15 1.74 -8.61 -1.61
CA ASP A 15 0.97 -9.50 -0.76
C ASP A 15 0.58 -8.78 0.53
N LEU A 16 -0.58 -9.12 1.07
CA LEU A 16 -1.18 -8.39 2.18
C LEU A 16 -1.54 -9.36 3.30
N ALA A 17 -0.99 -9.12 4.48
CA ALA A 17 -1.37 -9.77 5.72
C ALA A 17 -2.14 -8.78 6.59
N LEU A 18 -3.40 -9.09 6.90
CA LEU A 18 -4.24 -8.31 7.81
C LEU A 18 -4.40 -9.10 9.10
N SER A 19 -4.10 -8.47 10.22
CA SER A 19 -4.29 -9.01 11.56
C SER A 19 -5.00 -7.98 12.44
N MET A 20 -5.69 -8.47 13.46
CA MET A 20 -6.34 -7.65 14.48
C MET A 20 -5.66 -7.97 15.80
N GLU A 21 -5.07 -6.95 16.43
CA GLU A 21 -4.46 -7.08 17.76
C GLU A 21 -5.51 -6.80 18.86
N GLU A 22 -5.19 -7.18 20.09
CA GLU A 22 -6.10 -7.24 21.25
C GLU A 22 -6.74 -5.89 21.62
N GLU A 23 -6.22 -4.77 21.11
CA GLU A 23 -6.71 -3.40 21.34
C GLU A 23 -7.60 -2.84 20.22
N ASN A 24 -8.25 -3.69 19.40
CA ASN A 24 -8.99 -3.27 18.19
C ASN A 24 -8.13 -2.50 17.16
N LEU A 25 -6.81 -2.67 17.22
CA LEU A 25 -5.89 -2.12 16.24
C LEU A 25 -5.78 -3.11 15.08
N LEU A 26 -6.15 -2.64 13.88
CA LEU A 26 -5.91 -3.39 12.66
C LEU A 26 -4.47 -3.13 12.22
N LYS A 27 -3.74 -4.21 12.03
CA LYS A 27 -2.39 -4.21 11.51
C LYS A 27 -2.37 -4.83 10.14
N LEU A 28 -1.85 -4.07 9.18
CA LEU A 28 -1.74 -4.49 7.80
C LEU A 28 -0.29 -4.40 7.36
N THR A 29 0.26 -5.55 7.01
CA THR A 29 1.60 -5.69 6.48
C THR A 29 1.52 -5.94 4.98
N LEU A 30 2.19 -5.09 4.22
CA LEU A 30 2.42 -5.24 2.80
C LEU A 30 3.79 -5.89 2.59
N VAL A 31 3.83 -6.89 1.73
CA VAL A 31 5.05 -7.58 1.28
C VAL A 31 5.20 -7.35 -0.21
N ASP A 32 6.26 -6.69 -0.64
CA ASP A 32 6.51 -6.45 -2.06
C ASP A 32 6.87 -7.76 -2.77
N LYS A 33 6.10 -8.11 -3.81
CA LYS A 33 6.27 -9.38 -4.53
C LYS A 33 7.60 -9.52 -5.27
N ILE A 34 8.27 -8.41 -5.56
CA ILE A 34 9.48 -8.37 -6.38
C ILE A 34 10.71 -8.22 -5.47
N THR A 35 10.66 -7.28 -4.52
CA THR A 35 11.80 -6.93 -3.68
C THR A 35 11.80 -7.65 -2.33
N GLY A 36 10.67 -8.24 -1.92
CA GLY A 36 10.50 -8.81 -0.59
C GLY A 36 10.42 -7.76 0.52
N ASN A 37 10.40 -6.47 0.18
CA ASN A 37 10.35 -5.38 1.16
C ASN A 37 9.02 -5.39 1.92
N LEU A 38 9.12 -5.13 3.22
CA LEU A 38 7.99 -5.13 4.13
C LEU A 38 7.62 -3.70 4.52
N ALA A 39 6.33 -3.38 4.47
CA ALA A 39 5.78 -2.13 4.98
C ALA A 39 4.56 -2.43 5.85
N SER A 40 4.63 -2.07 7.14
CA SER A 40 3.56 -2.32 8.10
C SER A 40 2.85 -1.03 8.50
N PHE A 41 1.53 -1.10 8.59
CA PHE A 41 0.67 0.02 8.96
C PHE A 41 -0.33 -0.44 10.00
N GLU A 42 -0.62 0.45 10.96
CA GLU A 42 -1.57 0.18 12.04
C GLU A 42 -2.58 1.32 12.13
N HIS A 43 -3.85 0.96 12.28
CA HIS A 43 -4.95 1.91 12.44
C HIS A 43 -6.23 1.19 12.90
N SER A 44 -7.02 1.80 13.78
CA SER A 44 -8.32 1.24 14.21
C SER A 44 -9.34 1.12 13.06
N SER A 45 -9.40 2.14 12.19
CA SER A 45 -10.28 2.13 11.01
C SER A 45 -9.61 1.53 9.75
N TYR A 46 -10.24 0.49 9.18
CA TYR A 46 -9.86 -0.14 7.90
C TYR A 46 -9.73 0.84 6.72
N SER A 47 -10.69 1.76 6.57
CA SER A 47 -10.68 2.72 5.45
C SER A 47 -9.46 3.63 5.43
N HIS A 48 -9.00 4.04 6.63
CA HIS A 48 -7.79 4.83 6.82
C HIS A 48 -6.54 3.99 6.55
N LEU A 49 -6.51 2.75 7.03
CA LEU A 49 -5.42 1.79 6.79
C LEU A 49 -5.17 1.58 5.28
N ILE A 50 -6.23 1.27 4.52
CA ILE A 50 -6.14 1.10 3.06
C ILE A 50 -5.71 2.38 2.36
N SER A 51 -6.17 3.55 2.84
CA SER A 51 -5.77 4.82 2.23
C SER A 51 -4.30 5.16 2.49
N ARG A 52 -3.75 4.81 3.67
CA ARG A 52 -2.31 4.92 3.96
C ARG A 52 -1.48 3.97 3.10
N CYS A 53 -1.90 2.70 3.00
CA CYS A 53 -1.27 1.70 2.14
C CYS A 53 -1.25 2.13 0.68
N TYR A 54 -2.37 2.67 0.18
CA TYR A 54 -2.45 3.17 -1.19
C TYR A 54 -1.54 4.38 -1.42
N SER A 55 -1.43 5.28 -0.44
CA SER A 55 -0.51 6.41 -0.51
C SER A 55 0.95 5.96 -0.54
N HIS A 56 1.30 4.91 0.23
CA HIS A 56 2.62 4.28 0.16
C HIS A 56 2.87 3.68 -1.23
N PHE A 57 1.93 2.89 -1.77
CA PHE A 57 2.00 2.39 -3.15
C PHE A 57 2.21 3.53 -4.17
N LEU A 58 1.46 4.62 -4.07
CA LEU A 58 1.61 5.78 -4.97
C LEU A 58 3.00 6.43 -4.87
N LYS A 59 3.58 6.49 -3.67
CA LYS A 59 4.94 7.00 -3.47
C LYS A 59 5.98 6.09 -4.11
N GLU A 60 5.80 4.78 -4.01
CA GLU A 60 6.71 3.78 -4.59
C GLU A 60 6.65 3.73 -6.13
N ILE A 61 5.50 4.03 -6.74
CA ILE A 61 5.37 4.07 -8.21
C ILE A 61 5.70 5.44 -8.82
N LYS A 62 5.55 6.54 -8.06
CA LYS A 62 5.83 7.90 -8.55
C LYS A 62 7.28 8.17 -8.98
N PRO A 63 8.35 7.60 -8.38
CA PRO A 63 9.71 7.85 -8.84
C PRO A 63 9.98 7.33 -10.26
N GLN A 64 9.15 6.42 -10.80
CA GLN A 64 9.34 5.90 -12.16
C GLN A 64 8.66 6.72 -13.27
N THR A 65 7.80 7.68 -12.93
CA THR A 65 7.06 8.47 -13.96
C THR A 65 7.67 9.85 -14.24
N LYS A 66 8.67 10.29 -13.45
CA LYS A 66 9.32 11.60 -13.66
C LYS A 66 10.62 11.54 -14.49
N SER A 67 11.20 10.36 -14.77
CA SER A 67 12.41 10.28 -15.59
C SER A 67 12.15 10.20 -17.10
N ILE A 68 10.89 10.25 -17.54
CA ILE A 68 10.50 10.31 -18.96
C ILE A 68 9.96 11.71 -19.27
N LYS A 69 10.74 12.75 -18.98
CA LYS A 69 10.61 14.00 -19.73
C LYS A 69 11.80 14.08 -20.68
N HIS A 70 11.46 13.85 -21.94
CA HIS A 70 12.30 13.93 -23.12
C HIS A 70 13.34 15.06 -23.03
N LYS A 71 14.59 14.68 -23.29
CA LYS A 71 15.59 15.52 -23.92
C LYS A 71 15.04 15.86 -25.32
N ALA A 72 14.69 17.11 -25.53
CA ALA A 72 14.41 17.71 -26.83
C ALA A 72 15.39 18.87 -27.01
#